data_AF-A0A852JJ38-F1
#
_entry.id   AF-A0A852JJ38-F1
#
_cell.length_a   1.000
_cell.length_b   1.000
_cell.length_c   1.000
_cell.angle_alpha   90.00
_cell.angle_beta   90.00
_cell.angle_gamma   90.00
#
_symmetry.space_group_name_H-M   'P 1'
#
loop_
_entity.id
_entity.type
_entity.pdbx_description
1 polymer ?
#
loop_
_entity_poly.entity_id
_entity_poly.type
_entity_poly.pdbx_seq_one_letter_code
_entity_poly.pdbx_strand_id
1 'polypeptide(L)'
;MAAPMELSCWGGDWGLPSLHPESLTVMAYAKFSGAPLTVNTINKSWRTPKGDLPVLVSEDIVISQPAKILNFLRKQKYNADYDLSAKQGADTLAYIALLEEKLLPALLHTFWIEAENYCSVTKPWFAARIAFPLSLYLPGKMSREALNRILLTKGGPPLYSLTEVEAQVWVVHHKSLISSHFSVCLCHSFRPTTLDAFVFGFLAPIYKVCFPRVHLQEHLKQLPNLCRFCDDILTCYFRLTLSGHSPAGQDTADANLQKLTQLVNK
;
A
#
# COMPACT_ATOMS: atom_id res chain seq x y z
N MET A 1 -8.29 8.11 -28.31
CA MET A 1 -7.34 7.42 -27.42
C MET A 1 -7.47 8.06 -26.05
N ALA A 2 -7.66 7.27 -24.98
CA ALA A 2 -7.64 7.83 -23.63
C ALA A 2 -6.24 8.37 -23.32
N ALA A 3 -6.17 9.50 -22.63
CA ALA A 3 -4.89 10.11 -22.26
C ALA A 3 -4.07 9.14 -21.39
N PRO A 4 -2.74 9.11 -21.54
CA PRO A 4 -1.89 8.31 -20.67
C PRO A 4 -2.01 8.84 -19.23
N MET A 5 -2.37 7.95 -18.31
CA MET A 5 -2.46 8.26 -16.88
C MET A 5 -1.23 7.70 -16.17
N GLU A 6 -0.46 8.57 -15.52
CA GLU A 6 0.74 8.21 -14.77
C GLU A 6 0.48 8.34 -13.27
N LEU A 7 0.68 7.25 -12.52
CA LEU A 7 0.62 7.26 -11.07
C LEU A 7 2.04 7.25 -10.50
N SER A 8 2.40 8.32 -9.80
CA SER A 8 3.62 8.36 -9.01
C SER A 8 3.35 7.77 -7.61
N CYS A 9 4.05 6.70 -7.26
CA CYS A 9 3.88 6.01 -5.97
C CYS A 9 5.21 5.59 -5.33
N TRP A 10 5.14 5.23 -4.05
CA TRP A 10 6.26 4.57 -3.36
C TRP A 10 6.53 3.21 -4.02
N GLY A 11 7.81 2.83 -4.04
CA GLY A 11 8.22 1.52 -4.55
C GLY A 11 7.67 0.37 -3.69
N GLY A 12 7.67 -0.82 -4.29
CA GLY A 12 7.34 -2.07 -3.62
C GLY A 12 8.54 -2.73 -2.96
N ASP A 13 8.26 -3.64 -2.02
CA ASP A 13 9.19 -4.59 -1.44
C ASP A 13 8.40 -5.73 -0.74
N TRP A 14 9.05 -6.84 -0.38
CA TRP A 14 8.39 -8.02 0.23
C TRP A 14 7.23 -8.63 -0.59
N GLY A 15 7.32 -8.54 -1.92
CA GLY A 15 6.28 -9.02 -2.83
C GLY A 15 5.05 -8.11 -2.92
N LEU A 16 5.08 -6.91 -2.33
CA LEU A 16 4.08 -5.87 -2.52
C LEU A 16 4.50 -4.92 -3.64
N PRO A 17 3.55 -4.35 -4.41
CA PRO A 17 3.87 -3.36 -5.44
C PRO A 17 4.12 -1.95 -4.86
N SER A 18 3.59 -1.64 -3.68
CA SER A 18 3.87 -0.41 -2.92
C SER A 18 3.71 -0.68 -1.42
N LEU A 19 4.56 -0.07 -0.60
CA LEU A 19 4.46 -0.14 0.88
C LEU A 19 3.40 0.83 1.44
N HIS A 20 3.10 1.91 0.72
CA HIS A 20 2.17 2.93 1.20
C HIS A 20 0.71 2.47 0.98
N PRO A 21 -0.14 2.47 2.02
CA PRO A 21 -1.49 1.88 1.96
C PRO A 21 -2.38 2.60 0.94
N GLU A 22 -2.38 3.93 0.93
CA GLU A 22 -3.20 4.71 0.01
C GLU A 22 -2.76 4.53 -1.45
N SER A 23 -1.46 4.34 -1.69
CA SER A 23 -0.94 4.06 -3.04
C SER A 23 -1.35 2.68 -3.50
N LEU A 24 -1.30 1.70 -2.60
CA LEU A 24 -1.72 0.33 -2.88
C LEU A 24 -3.22 0.25 -3.19
N THR A 25 -4.07 0.98 -2.45
CA THR A 25 -5.50 1.11 -2.73
C THR A 25 -5.76 1.64 -4.14
N VAL A 26 -5.08 2.72 -4.54
CA VAL A 26 -5.25 3.31 -5.89
C VAL A 26 -4.78 2.34 -6.98
N MET A 27 -3.65 1.65 -6.77
CA MET A 27 -3.14 0.66 -7.72
C MET A 27 -4.09 -0.53 -7.87
N ALA A 28 -4.60 -1.07 -6.76
CA ALA A 28 -5.58 -2.16 -6.78
C ALA A 28 -6.86 -1.72 -7.49
N TYR A 29 -7.39 -0.55 -7.14
CA TYR A 29 -8.58 0.00 -7.78
C TYR A 29 -8.41 0.19 -9.30
N ALA A 30 -7.26 0.69 -9.75
CA ALA A 30 -6.96 0.83 -11.17
C ALA A 30 -6.91 -0.53 -11.88
N LYS A 31 -6.33 -1.56 -11.25
CA LYS A 31 -6.31 -2.92 -11.79
C LYS A 31 -7.71 -3.56 -11.83
N PHE A 32 -8.52 -3.33 -10.81
CA PHE A 32 -9.88 -3.85 -10.70
C PHE A 32 -10.81 -3.25 -11.75
N SER A 33 -10.67 -1.94 -12.00
CA SER A 33 -11.43 -1.22 -13.03
C SER A 33 -10.89 -1.37 -14.44
N GLY A 34 -9.73 -2.04 -14.63
CA GLY A 34 -9.07 -2.18 -15.92
C GLY A 34 -8.52 -0.86 -16.49
N ALA A 35 -8.27 0.13 -15.64
CA ALA A 35 -7.76 1.43 -16.06
C ALA A 35 -6.32 1.31 -16.60
N PRO A 36 -6.00 1.91 -17.77
CA PRO A 36 -4.66 1.93 -18.32
C PRO A 36 -3.80 2.91 -17.52
N LEU A 37 -3.21 2.41 -16.45
CA LEU A 37 -2.37 3.20 -15.55
C LEU A 37 -0.90 2.77 -15.68
N THR A 38 -0.04 3.74 -15.98
CA THR A 38 1.41 3.56 -15.90
C THR A 38 1.88 3.92 -14.50
N VAL A 39 2.59 3.01 -13.84
CA VAL A 39 3.00 3.16 -12.45
C VAL A 39 4.47 3.57 -12.44
N ASN A 40 4.72 4.81 -12.02
CA ASN A 40 6.06 5.37 -11.87
C ASN A 40 6.46 5.29 -10.40
N THR A 41 7.40 4.39 -10.12
CA THR A 41 7.97 4.28 -8.77
C THR A 41 8.93 5.43 -8.52
N ILE A 42 8.83 5.99 -7.32
CA ILE A 42 9.74 7.06 -6.89
C ILE A 42 11.17 6.55 -6.91
N ASN A 43 12.03 7.33 -7.57
CA ASN A 43 13.47 7.14 -7.60
C ASN A 43 14.18 8.32 -6.93
N LYS A 44 15.51 8.24 -6.90
CA LYS A 44 16.38 9.29 -6.34
C LYS A 44 16.27 10.64 -7.08
N SER A 45 15.67 10.69 -8.26
CA SER A 45 15.40 11.91 -9.02
C SER A 45 14.14 12.62 -8.57
N TRP A 46 13.38 12.07 -7.61
CA TRP A 46 12.16 12.69 -7.12
C TRP A 46 12.45 13.91 -6.25
N ARG A 47 11.84 15.05 -6.61
CA ARG A 47 12.17 16.38 -6.04
C ARG A 47 11.01 17.09 -5.37
N THR A 48 9.81 16.52 -5.31
CA THR A 48 8.67 17.25 -4.75
C THR A 48 8.72 17.27 -3.22
N PRO A 49 8.85 18.46 -2.61
CA PRO A 49 9.06 18.59 -1.16
C PRO A 49 7.78 18.33 -0.35
N LYS A 50 6.60 18.31 -0.99
CA LYS A 50 5.34 18.03 -0.29
C LYS A 50 5.31 16.61 0.26
N GLY A 51 5.88 15.63 -0.47
CA GLY A 51 5.86 14.22 -0.05
C GLY A 51 4.47 13.58 -0.03
N ASP A 52 3.45 14.28 -0.54
CA ASP A 52 2.08 13.80 -0.61
C ASP A 52 1.97 12.82 -1.76
N LEU A 53 1.87 11.53 -1.45
CA LEU A 53 1.79 10.43 -2.40
C LEU A 53 0.65 9.51 -1.96
N PRO A 54 -0.11 8.89 -2.89
CA PRO A 54 0.09 8.87 -4.35
C PRO A 54 -0.33 10.17 -5.07
N VAL A 55 0.30 10.42 -6.22
CA VAL A 55 -0.07 11.51 -7.14
C VAL A 55 -0.39 10.93 -8.51
N LEU A 56 -1.57 11.26 -9.03
CA LEU A 56 -1.95 10.95 -10.40
C LEU A 56 -1.67 12.17 -11.28
N VAL A 57 -0.97 11.96 -12.38
CA VAL A 57 -0.74 12.93 -13.44
C VAL A 57 -1.45 12.42 -14.69
N SER A 58 -2.39 13.22 -15.20
CA SER A 58 -3.12 12.92 -16.43
C SER A 58 -3.14 14.21 -17.24
N GLU A 59 -2.43 14.24 -18.36
CA GLU A 59 -2.20 15.46 -19.14
C GLU A 59 -1.67 16.59 -18.23
N ASP A 60 -2.43 17.67 -18.05
CA ASP A 60 -2.08 18.82 -17.20
C ASP A 60 -2.68 18.76 -15.79
N ILE A 61 -3.42 17.71 -15.45
CA ILE A 61 -4.11 17.59 -14.17
C ILE A 61 -3.25 16.78 -13.21
N VAL A 62 -2.76 17.44 -12.16
CA VAL A 62 -2.06 16.80 -11.04
C VAL A 62 -3.01 16.65 -9.86
N ILE A 63 -3.38 15.42 -9.53
CA ILE A 63 -4.30 15.10 -8.43
C ILE A 63 -3.54 14.36 -7.34
N SER A 64 -3.49 14.97 -6.16
CA SER A 64 -3.05 14.34 -4.92
C SER A 64 -4.25 13.91 -4.08
N GLN A 65 -4.09 12.85 -3.29
CA GLN A 65 -5.09 12.18 -2.41
C GLN A 65 -5.86 11.03 -3.08
N PRO A 66 -5.92 9.85 -2.43
CA PRO A 66 -6.55 8.65 -3.01
C PRO A 66 -8.03 8.86 -3.32
N ALA A 67 -8.81 9.47 -2.42
CA ALA A 67 -10.23 9.72 -2.66
C ALA A 67 -10.51 10.58 -3.90
N LYS A 68 -9.68 11.61 -4.14
CA LYS A 68 -9.79 12.47 -5.33
C LYS A 68 -9.38 11.72 -6.60
N ILE A 69 -8.32 10.90 -6.52
CA ILE A 69 -7.87 10.05 -7.62
C ILE A 69 -8.95 9.04 -8.01
N LEU A 70 -9.56 8.35 -7.04
CA LEU A 70 -10.65 7.41 -7.29
C LEU A 70 -11.85 8.12 -7.93
N ASN A 71 -12.22 9.30 -7.44
CA ASN A 71 -13.29 10.10 -8.04
C ASN A 71 -12.96 10.56 -9.47
N PHE A 72 -11.70 10.85 -9.78
CA PHE A 72 -11.26 11.15 -11.13
C PHE A 72 -11.39 9.92 -12.05
N LEU A 73 -10.93 8.75 -11.61
CA LEU A 73 -11.05 7.50 -12.36
C LEU A 73 -12.52 7.15 -12.65
N ARG A 74 -13.41 7.33 -11.65
CA ARG A 74 -14.86 7.17 -11.83
C ARG A 74 -15.43 8.09 -12.91
N LYS A 75 -15.00 9.36 -12.96
CA LYS A 75 -15.41 10.32 -14.00
C LYS A 75 -14.94 9.89 -15.40
N GLN A 76 -13.78 9.23 -15.47
CA GLN A 76 -13.22 8.67 -16.72
C GLN A 76 -13.86 7.33 -17.12
N LYS A 77 -14.98 6.94 -16.51
CA LYS A 77 -15.70 5.66 -16.73
C LYS A 77 -14.91 4.42 -16.30
N TYR A 78 -13.94 4.58 -15.42
CA TYR A 78 -13.28 3.47 -14.73
C TYR A 78 -13.88 3.36 -13.33
N ASN A 79 -14.95 2.56 -13.22
CA ASN A 79 -15.58 2.27 -11.93
C ASN A 79 -15.54 0.77 -11.64
N ALA A 80 -15.14 0.40 -10.42
CA ALA A 80 -15.22 -0.98 -9.93
C ALA A 80 -16.62 -1.31 -9.40
N ASP A 81 -17.46 -0.30 -9.10
CA ASP A 81 -18.73 -0.48 -8.38
C ASP A 81 -19.96 -0.48 -9.31
N TYR A 82 -19.83 -0.85 -10.59
CA TYR A 82 -20.96 -0.80 -11.54
C TYR A 82 -22.14 -1.71 -11.15
N ASP A 83 -21.85 -2.83 -10.49
CA ASP A 83 -22.83 -3.86 -10.16
C ASP A 83 -23.43 -3.68 -8.74
N LEU A 84 -23.06 -2.62 -8.01
CA LEU A 84 -23.51 -2.40 -6.64
C LEU A 84 -24.87 -1.70 -6.57
N SER A 85 -25.77 -2.25 -5.75
CA SER A 85 -27.00 -1.56 -5.36
C SER A 85 -26.72 -0.33 -4.49
N ALA A 86 -27.65 0.63 -4.46
CA ALA A 86 -27.52 1.83 -3.63
C ALA A 86 -27.29 1.51 -2.13
N LYS A 87 -27.91 0.43 -1.63
CA LYS A 87 -27.71 -0.06 -0.26
C LYS A 87 -26.28 -0.57 -0.06
N GLN A 88 -25.79 -1.42 -0.96
CA GLN A 88 -24.42 -1.92 -0.90
C GLN A 88 -23.38 -0.81 -1.06
N GLY A 89 -23.66 0.23 -1.85
CA GLY A 89 -22.82 1.41 -1.97
C GLY A 89 -22.71 2.19 -0.65
N ALA A 90 -23.84 2.38 0.05
CA ALA A 90 -23.84 3.00 1.38
C ALA A 90 -23.09 2.15 2.41
N ASP A 91 -23.30 0.83 2.40
CA ASP A 91 -22.58 -0.11 3.27
C ASP A 91 -21.07 -0.08 2.99
N THR A 92 -20.67 -0.04 1.71
CA THR A 92 -19.27 0.09 1.28
C THR A 92 -18.62 1.36 1.84
N LEU A 93 -19.31 2.51 1.72
CA LEU A 93 -18.80 3.77 2.26
C LEU A 93 -18.66 3.71 3.78
N ALA A 94 -19.64 3.12 4.47
CA ALA A 94 -19.60 2.95 5.92
C ALA A 94 -18.43 2.05 6.35
N TYR A 95 -18.13 1.00 5.60
CA TYR A 95 -16.97 0.15 5.86
C TYR A 95 -15.64 0.83 5.59
N ILE A 96 -15.52 1.60 4.49
CA ILE A 96 -14.31 2.38 4.21
C ILE A 96 -14.06 3.37 5.36
N ALA A 97 -15.09 4.07 5.82
CA ALA A 97 -14.98 4.97 6.97
C ALA A 97 -14.54 4.24 8.25
N LEU A 98 -15.06 3.03 8.50
CA LEU A 98 -14.64 2.21 9.63
C LEU A 98 -13.16 1.81 9.54
N LEU A 99 -12.68 1.41 8.36
CA LEU A 99 -11.27 1.08 8.14
C LEU A 99 -10.37 2.30 8.39
N GLU A 100 -10.76 3.48 7.90
CA GLU A 100 -10.02 4.72 8.10
C GLU A 100 -10.01 5.20 9.56
N GLU A 101 -11.08 4.97 10.32
CA GLU A 101 -11.19 5.41 11.72
C GLU A 101 -10.51 4.45 12.72
N LYS A 102 -10.47 3.15 12.39
CA LYS A 102 -10.03 2.10 13.31
C LYS A 102 -8.74 1.41 12.87
N LEU A 103 -8.66 0.96 11.61
CA LEU A 103 -7.52 0.17 11.12
C LEU A 103 -6.33 1.05 10.73
N LEU A 104 -6.58 2.18 10.08
CA LEU A 104 -5.51 3.08 9.64
C LEU A 104 -4.67 3.62 10.81
N PRO A 105 -5.25 4.07 11.95
CA PRO A 105 -4.45 4.48 13.10
C PRO A 105 -3.57 3.36 13.67
N ALA A 106 -4.07 2.12 13.69
CA ALA A 106 -3.29 0.95 14.13
C ALA A 106 -2.12 0.63 13.18
N LEU A 107 -2.35 0.75 11.87
CA LEU A 107 -1.30 0.64 10.85
C LEU A 107 -0.23 1.72 11.05
N LEU A 108 -0.65 2.99 11.16
CA LEU A 108 0.26 4.11 11.34
C LEU A 108 1.09 3.98 12.61
N HIS A 109 0.48 3.52 13.71
CA HIS A 109 1.19 3.26 14.96
C HIS A 109 2.30 2.22 14.76
N THR A 110 1.98 1.08 14.14
CA THR A 110 2.92 -0.03 13.90
C THR A 110 4.10 0.38 13.02
N PHE A 111 3.86 1.23 12.01
CA PHE A 111 4.89 1.68 11.07
C PHE A 111 5.74 2.85 11.58
N TRP A 112 5.14 3.83 12.26
CA TRP A 112 5.76 5.14 12.50
C TRP A 112 5.97 5.51 13.97
N ILE A 113 5.25 4.88 14.90
CA ILE A 113 5.32 5.18 16.33
C ILE A 113 6.11 4.11 17.07
N GLU A 114 5.90 2.84 16.71
CA GLU A 114 6.63 1.72 17.31
C GLU A 114 8.14 1.85 17.03
N ALA A 115 8.91 2.11 18.08
CA ALA A 115 10.31 2.55 17.95
C ALA A 115 11.19 1.48 17.28
N GLU A 116 11.00 0.21 17.64
CA GLU A 116 11.76 -0.90 17.08
C GLU A 116 11.48 -1.06 15.57
N ASN A 117 10.21 -1.06 15.17
CA ASN A 117 9.80 -1.18 13.77
C ASN A 117 10.24 0.05 12.94
N TYR A 118 10.08 1.25 13.50
CA TYR A 118 10.45 2.49 12.84
C TYR A 118 11.94 2.58 12.55
N CYS A 119 12.78 2.31 13.56
CA CYS A 119 14.23 2.43 13.43
C CYS A 119 14.85 1.34 12.56
N SER A 120 14.34 0.11 12.63
CA SER A 120 14.92 -1.04 11.94
C SER A 120 14.42 -1.23 10.50
N VAL A 121 13.13 -0.96 10.25
CA VAL A 121 12.49 -1.27 8.95
C VAL A 121 12.03 0.00 8.25
N THR A 122 11.10 0.76 8.84
CA THR A 122 10.39 1.83 8.14
C THR A 122 11.33 2.96 7.70
N LYS A 123 12.03 3.58 8.66
CA LYS A 123 12.92 4.71 8.37
C LYS A 123 14.01 4.38 7.35
N PRO A 124 14.82 3.31 7.50
CA PRO A 124 15.87 3.01 6.53
C PRO A 124 15.30 2.69 5.14
N TRP A 125 14.15 2.01 5.07
CA TRP A 125 13.52 1.64 3.80
C TRP A 125 13.05 2.86 3.01
N PHE A 126 12.39 3.83 3.67
CA PHE A 126 11.96 5.07 3.03
C PHE A 126 13.15 5.98 2.70
N ALA A 127 14.13 6.10 3.61
CA ALA A 127 15.31 6.92 3.40
C ALA A 127 16.15 6.45 2.20
N ALA A 128 16.26 5.14 1.96
CA ALA A 128 17.03 4.58 0.85
C ALA A 128 16.47 4.94 -0.54
N ARG A 129 15.17 5.23 -0.65
CA ARG A 129 14.46 5.52 -1.91
C ARG A 129 14.48 6.99 -2.31
N ILE A 130 14.99 7.86 -1.44
CA ILE A 130 15.00 9.31 -1.63
C ILE A 130 16.45 9.80 -1.63
N ALA A 131 16.73 10.81 -2.46
CA ALA A 131 18.04 11.46 -2.42
C ALA A 131 18.23 12.30 -1.14
N PHE A 132 19.48 12.40 -0.70
CA PHE A 132 19.89 13.42 0.25
C PHE A 132 19.62 14.82 -0.35
N PRO A 133 19.08 15.79 0.41
CA PRO A 133 18.87 15.79 1.86
C PRO A 133 17.47 15.34 2.32
N LEU A 134 16.54 15.12 1.39
CA LEU A 134 15.14 14.78 1.71
C LEU A 134 15.02 13.47 2.48
N SER A 135 15.95 12.53 2.29
CA SER A 135 16.02 11.27 3.05
C SER A 135 16.12 11.44 4.57
N LEU A 136 16.68 12.56 5.05
CA LEU A 136 16.79 12.85 6.49
C LEU A 136 15.53 13.52 7.06
N TYR A 137 14.87 14.33 6.24
CA TYR A 137 13.73 15.14 6.67
C TYR A 137 12.39 14.40 6.51
N LEU A 138 12.18 13.73 5.36
CA LEU A 138 10.86 13.23 4.99
C LEU A 138 10.33 12.13 5.91
N PRO A 139 11.11 11.09 6.30
CA PRO A 139 10.62 10.09 7.24
C PRO A 139 10.23 10.68 8.60
N GLY A 140 10.90 11.75 9.04
CA GLY A 140 10.53 12.47 10.27
C GLY A 140 9.23 13.26 10.11
N LYS A 141 9.05 13.93 8.97
CA LYS A 141 7.79 14.61 8.64
C LYS A 141 6.62 13.62 8.59
N MET A 142 6.80 12.48 7.92
CA MET A 142 5.76 11.44 7.80
C MET A 142 5.39 10.82 9.16
N SER A 143 6.37 10.56 10.02
CA SER A 143 6.11 10.10 11.39
C SER A 143 5.30 11.12 12.19
N ARG A 144 5.64 12.41 12.10
CA ARG A 144 4.89 13.48 12.78
C ARG A 144 3.47 13.63 12.25
N GLU A 145 3.28 13.50 10.93
CA GLU A 145 1.94 13.54 10.32
C GLU A 145 1.09 12.34 10.76
N ALA A 146 1.67 11.14 10.78
CA ALA A 146 1.01 9.94 11.27
C ALA A 146 0.56 10.11 12.73
N LEU A 147 1.43 10.64 13.59
CA LEU A 147 1.11 10.93 14.98
C LEU A 147 0.00 11.97 15.10
N ASN A 148 0.08 13.08 14.35
CA ASN A 148 -0.97 14.11 14.34
C ASN A 148 -2.33 13.53 13.92
N ARG A 149 -2.36 12.68 12.89
CA ARG A 149 -3.60 12.04 12.43
C ARG A 149 -4.21 11.15 13.51
N ILE A 150 -3.37 10.38 14.22
CA ILE A 150 -3.82 9.54 15.34
C ILE A 150 -4.38 10.40 16.48
N LEU A 151 -3.67 11.47 16.86
CA LEU A 151 -4.11 12.40 17.91
C LEU A 151 -5.45 13.04 17.56
N LEU A 152 -5.65 13.46 16.30
CA LEU A 152 -6.89 14.07 15.84
C LEU A 152 -8.07 13.08 15.85
N THR A 153 -7.83 11.82 15.52
CA THR A 153 -8.88 10.79 15.51
C THR A 153 -9.25 10.29 16.91
N LYS A 154 -8.30 10.24 17.86
CA LYS A 154 -8.51 9.63 19.19
C LYS A 154 -8.56 10.60 20.36
N GLY A 155 -8.16 11.87 20.17
CA GLY A 155 -8.22 12.89 21.22
C GLY A 155 -7.29 12.67 22.41
N GLY A 156 -6.31 11.76 22.30
CA GLY A 156 -5.37 11.43 23.38
C GLY A 156 -4.02 10.90 22.86
N PRO A 157 -2.95 10.93 23.68
CA PRO A 157 -1.62 10.47 23.28
C PRO A 157 -1.65 9.00 22.83
N PRO A 158 -0.81 8.62 21.85
CA PRO A 158 -0.86 7.31 21.17
C PRO A 158 -0.24 6.22 22.06
N LEU A 159 -0.92 5.87 23.14
CA LEU A 159 -0.66 4.64 23.86
C LEU A 159 -1.82 3.70 23.56
N TYR A 160 -1.77 3.07 22.39
CA TYR A 160 -2.69 1.99 22.12
C TYR A 160 -2.37 0.85 23.10
N SER A 161 -3.26 0.61 24.05
CA SER A 161 -3.24 -0.66 24.77
C SER A 161 -3.42 -1.77 23.73
N LEU A 162 -2.60 -2.82 23.83
CA LEU A 162 -2.63 -3.98 22.93
C LEU A 162 -4.06 -4.48 22.70
N THR A 163 -4.86 -4.50 23.77
CA THR A 163 -6.29 -4.87 23.80
C THR A 163 -7.20 -3.99 22.96
N GLU A 164 -6.90 -2.70 22.81
CA GLU A 164 -7.71 -1.79 21.97
C GLU A 164 -7.43 -2.01 20.48
N VAL A 165 -6.17 -2.23 20.11
CA VAL A 165 -5.79 -2.58 18.73
C VAL A 165 -6.41 -3.92 18.35
N GLU A 166 -6.32 -4.90 19.25
CA GLU A 166 -6.94 -6.22 19.11
C GLU A 166 -8.45 -6.10 18.90
N ALA A 167 -9.15 -5.29 19.71
CA ALA A 167 -10.58 -5.07 19.57
C ALA A 167 -10.93 -4.41 18.23
N GLN A 168 -10.13 -3.46 17.74
CA GLN A 168 -10.38 -2.82 16.44
C GLN A 168 -10.22 -3.80 15.27
N VAL A 169 -9.17 -4.63 15.29
CA VAL A 169 -8.93 -5.66 14.27
C VAL A 169 -10.03 -6.71 14.30
N TRP A 170 -10.47 -7.11 15.49
CA TRP A 170 -11.60 -8.03 15.67
C TRP A 170 -12.92 -7.46 15.15
N VAL A 171 -13.20 -6.18 15.39
CA VAL A 171 -14.40 -5.52 14.84
C VAL A 171 -14.34 -5.48 13.32
N VAL A 172 -13.19 -5.15 12.75
CA VAL A 172 -12.99 -5.17 11.29
C VAL A 172 -13.13 -6.59 10.76
N HIS A 173 -12.56 -7.60 11.41
CA HIS A 173 -12.71 -9.00 11.01
C HIS A 173 -14.16 -9.47 11.10
N HIS A 174 -14.84 -9.24 12.21
CA HIS A 174 -16.23 -9.69 12.41
C HIS A 174 -17.18 -8.98 11.45
N LYS A 175 -16.99 -7.67 11.22
CA LYS A 175 -17.80 -6.92 10.26
C LYS A 175 -17.43 -7.22 8.81
N SER A 176 -16.15 -7.44 8.50
CA SER A 176 -15.71 -7.97 7.21
C SER A 176 -16.21 -9.39 7.02
N LEU A 177 -16.39 -10.20 8.07
CA LEU A 177 -16.99 -11.51 8.01
C LEU A 177 -18.47 -11.43 7.63
N ILE A 178 -19.20 -10.51 8.29
CA ILE A 178 -20.59 -10.19 7.99
C ILE A 178 -20.72 -9.67 6.55
N SER A 179 -19.78 -8.85 6.09
CA SER A 179 -19.67 -8.43 4.69
C SER A 179 -19.21 -9.56 3.77
N SER A 180 -18.45 -10.55 4.26
CA SER A 180 -17.89 -11.68 3.50
C SER A 180 -18.80 -12.91 3.45
N HIS A 181 -19.99 -12.86 4.05
CA HIS A 181 -21.12 -13.60 3.46
C HIS A 181 -21.36 -13.16 1.98
N PHE A 182 -20.71 -12.08 1.52
CA PHE A 182 -20.64 -11.64 0.13
C PHE A 182 -19.22 -11.65 -0.51
N SER A 183 -18.21 -12.36 0.03
CA SER A 183 -17.01 -12.68 -0.77
C SER A 183 -16.15 -13.76 -0.13
N VAL A 184 -16.65 -14.99 -0.21
CA VAL A 184 -15.79 -16.12 -0.58
C VAL A 184 -16.32 -16.55 -1.93
N CYS A 185 -15.68 -16.15 -3.04
CA CYS A 185 -15.69 -16.90 -4.30
C CYS A 185 -14.76 -16.30 -5.38
N LEU A 186 -13.68 -17.06 -5.64
CA LEU A 186 -13.07 -17.32 -6.94
C LEU A 186 -12.39 -16.17 -7.71
N CYS A 187 -11.09 -16.38 -7.99
CA CYS A 187 -10.33 -15.78 -9.12
C CYS A 187 -10.91 -16.10 -10.52
N HIS A 188 -12.24 -16.19 -10.66
CA HIS A 188 -12.89 -16.33 -11.97
C HIS A 188 -14.35 -15.84 -12.04
N SER A 189 -15.05 -15.57 -10.91
CA SER A 189 -16.51 -15.40 -10.97
C SER A 189 -17.09 -14.17 -10.28
N PHE A 190 -16.28 -13.26 -9.75
CA PHE A 190 -16.75 -11.96 -9.28
C PHE A 190 -15.72 -10.86 -9.53
N ARG A 191 -16.19 -9.66 -9.92
CA ARG A 191 -15.33 -8.49 -10.12
C ARG A 191 -15.02 -7.86 -8.76
N PRO A 192 -13.74 -7.64 -8.40
CA PRO A 192 -13.39 -7.00 -7.13
C PRO A 192 -13.92 -5.57 -7.09
N THR A 193 -14.38 -5.17 -5.91
CA THR A 193 -15.07 -3.91 -5.65
C THR A 193 -14.12 -2.83 -5.13
N THR A 194 -14.59 -1.59 -4.99
CA THR A 194 -13.81 -0.55 -4.31
C THR A 194 -13.47 -0.95 -2.88
N LEU A 195 -14.38 -1.61 -2.17
CA LEU A 195 -14.14 -2.06 -0.80
C LEU A 195 -12.92 -2.98 -0.72
N ASP A 196 -12.84 -3.95 -1.63
CA ASP A 196 -11.74 -4.90 -1.70
C ASP A 196 -10.39 -4.19 -1.92
N ALA A 197 -10.38 -3.10 -2.69
CA ALA A 197 -9.17 -2.31 -2.92
C ALA A 197 -8.69 -1.62 -1.63
N PHE A 198 -9.61 -1.06 -0.84
CA PHE A 198 -9.28 -0.44 0.45
C PHE A 198 -8.85 -1.48 1.48
N VAL A 199 -9.58 -2.59 1.60
CA VAL A 199 -9.24 -3.69 2.52
C VAL A 199 -7.84 -4.22 2.20
N PHE A 200 -7.55 -4.49 0.92
CA PHE A 200 -6.23 -4.91 0.47
C PHE A 200 -5.15 -3.85 0.75
N GLY A 201 -5.43 -2.58 0.46
CA GLY A 201 -4.49 -1.48 0.66
C GLY A 201 -4.02 -1.34 2.11
N PHE A 202 -4.90 -1.54 3.09
CA PHE A 202 -4.55 -1.47 4.51
C PHE A 202 -3.98 -2.79 5.06
N LEU A 203 -4.54 -3.95 4.67
CA LEU A 203 -4.12 -5.23 5.24
C LEU A 203 -2.79 -5.74 4.68
N ALA A 204 -2.55 -5.56 3.38
CA ALA A 204 -1.38 -6.15 2.73
C ALA A 204 -0.04 -5.63 3.29
N PRO A 205 0.15 -4.32 3.59
CA PRO A 205 1.36 -3.82 4.25
C PRO A 205 1.58 -4.44 5.63
N ILE A 206 0.52 -4.64 6.42
CA ILE A 206 0.64 -5.24 7.76
C ILE A 206 0.99 -6.73 7.65
N TYR A 207 0.40 -7.42 6.67
CA TYR A 207 0.58 -8.85 6.51
C TYR A 207 1.97 -9.23 5.96
N LYS A 208 2.46 -8.53 4.93
CA LYS A 208 3.69 -8.91 4.21
C LYS A 208 4.98 -8.33 4.78
N VAL A 209 4.92 -7.19 5.47
CA VAL A 209 6.14 -6.56 5.99
C VAL A 209 6.67 -7.36 7.18
N CYS A 210 7.97 -7.59 7.17
CA CYS A 210 8.67 -8.30 8.25
C CYS A 210 9.03 -7.30 9.37
N PHE A 211 8.11 -7.10 10.31
CA PHE A 211 8.37 -6.28 11.49
C PHE A 211 9.08 -7.08 12.61
N PRO A 212 9.99 -6.47 13.39
CA PRO A 212 10.51 -7.07 14.62
C PRO A 212 9.43 -7.30 15.68
N ARG A 213 8.54 -6.31 15.90
CA ARG A 213 7.36 -6.47 16.76
C ARG A 213 6.15 -6.83 15.93
N VAL A 214 5.65 -8.05 16.14
CA VAL A 214 4.67 -8.71 15.27
C VAL A 214 3.26 -8.82 15.86
N HIS A 215 2.92 -8.11 16.94
CA HIS A 215 1.62 -8.26 17.62
C HIS A 215 0.42 -8.17 16.66
N LEU A 216 0.34 -7.12 15.85
CA LEU A 216 -0.75 -6.95 14.89
C LEU A 216 -0.71 -8.02 13.77
N GLN A 217 0.49 -8.42 13.35
CA GLN A 217 0.70 -9.40 12.29
C GLN A 217 0.34 -10.82 12.74
N GLU A 218 0.63 -11.18 13.99
CA GLU A 218 0.25 -12.47 14.59
C GLU A 218 -1.26 -12.63 14.65
N HIS A 219 -1.98 -11.60 15.09
CA HIS A 219 -3.43 -11.58 15.10
C HIS A 219 -4.02 -11.69 13.69
N LEU A 220 -3.46 -10.99 12.71
CA LEU A 220 -3.88 -11.15 11.31
C LEU A 220 -3.61 -12.56 10.77
N LYS A 221 -2.50 -13.20 11.17
CA LYS A 221 -2.18 -14.58 10.78
C LYS A 221 -3.15 -15.61 11.38
N GLN A 222 -3.78 -15.31 12.52
CA GLN A 222 -4.87 -16.12 13.07
C GLN A 222 -6.14 -16.09 12.20
N LEU A 223 -6.23 -15.15 11.26
CA LEU A 223 -7.35 -14.96 10.34
C LEU A 223 -6.99 -15.43 8.92
N PRO A 224 -7.14 -16.74 8.60
CA PRO A 224 -6.68 -17.29 7.33
C PRO A 224 -7.47 -16.79 6.13
N ASN A 225 -8.72 -16.36 6.33
CA ASN A 225 -9.56 -15.74 5.30
C ASN A 225 -8.93 -14.45 4.74
N LEU A 226 -8.47 -13.55 5.61
CA LEU A 226 -7.87 -12.28 5.22
C LEU A 226 -6.49 -12.47 4.59
N CYS A 227 -5.71 -13.43 5.09
CA CYS A 227 -4.43 -13.78 4.51
C CYS A 227 -4.59 -14.31 3.07
N ARG A 228 -5.52 -15.27 2.88
CA ARG A 228 -5.85 -15.82 1.55
C ARG A 228 -6.34 -14.74 0.59
N PHE A 229 -7.21 -13.85 1.06
CA PHE A 229 -7.68 -12.71 0.26
C PHE A 229 -6.53 -11.84 -0.26
N CYS A 230 -5.56 -11.50 0.60
CA CYS A 230 -4.39 -10.71 0.17
C CYS A 230 -3.51 -11.46 -0.85
N ASP A 231 -3.28 -12.76 -0.63
CA ASP A 231 -2.48 -13.59 -1.52
C ASP A 231 -3.13 -13.83 -2.89
N ASP A 232 -4.46 -14.00 -2.90
CA ASP A 232 -5.26 -14.16 -4.12
C ASP A 232 -5.22 -12.88 -4.95
N ILE A 233 -5.36 -11.70 -4.35
CA ILE A 233 -5.27 -10.42 -5.07
C ILE A 233 -3.86 -10.21 -5.64
N LEU A 234 -2.82 -10.45 -4.86
CA LEU A 234 -1.43 -10.36 -5.32
C LEU A 234 -1.17 -11.30 -6.50
N THR A 235 -1.69 -12.52 -6.41
CA THR A 235 -1.54 -13.54 -7.45
C THR A 235 -2.30 -13.19 -8.72
N CYS A 236 -3.56 -12.77 -8.61
CA CYS A 236 -4.46 -12.59 -9.74
C CYS A 236 -4.24 -11.24 -10.46
N TYR A 237 -3.77 -10.19 -9.76
CA TYR A 237 -3.61 -8.84 -10.35
C TYR A 237 -2.18 -8.30 -10.43
N PHE A 238 -1.25 -8.78 -9.59
CA PHE A 238 0.09 -8.18 -9.46
C PHE A 238 1.26 -9.11 -9.85
N ARG A 239 1.04 -10.42 -10.08
CA ARG A 239 2.10 -11.34 -10.56
C ARG A 239 2.75 -10.91 -11.89
N LEU A 240 2.01 -10.24 -12.77
CA LEU A 240 2.52 -9.80 -14.07
C LEU A 240 3.48 -8.59 -14.00
N THR A 241 3.54 -7.90 -12.86
CA THR A 241 4.40 -6.71 -12.69
C THR A 241 5.73 -7.01 -11.99
N LEU A 242 5.88 -8.16 -11.34
CA LEU A 242 7.10 -8.52 -10.60
C LEU A 242 8.19 -9.18 -11.48
N SER A 243 7.85 -9.65 -12.67
CA SER A 243 8.81 -10.21 -13.64
C SER A 243 9.61 -9.14 -14.41
N GLY A 244 9.35 -7.85 -14.18
CA GLY A 244 10.01 -6.72 -14.85
C GLY A 244 11.27 -6.17 -14.18
N HIS A 245 11.74 -6.75 -13.07
CA HIS A 245 13.04 -6.43 -12.47
C HIS A 245 13.88 -7.70 -12.38
N SER A 246 14.45 -8.10 -13.52
CA SER A 246 15.65 -8.91 -13.52
C SER A 246 16.83 -8.01 -13.08
N PRO A 247 17.69 -8.43 -12.14
CA PRO A 247 18.93 -7.71 -11.85
C PRO A 247 19.92 -7.96 -12.99
N ALA A 248 19.65 -7.39 -14.16
CA ALA A 248 20.61 -7.32 -15.25
C ALA A 248 21.70 -6.30 -14.85
N GLY A 249 22.64 -6.75 -14.02
CA GLY A 249 23.74 -5.90 -13.55
C GLY A 249 24.78 -6.56 -12.65
N GLN A 250 24.61 -7.82 -12.23
CA GLN A 250 25.61 -8.51 -11.40
C GLN A 250 26.56 -9.44 -12.19
N ASP A 251 26.15 -9.98 -13.33
CA ASP A 251 27.01 -10.91 -14.08
C ASP A 251 28.19 -10.24 -14.83
N THR A 252 28.15 -8.92 -15.05
CA THR A 252 29.22 -8.20 -15.75
C THR A 252 30.35 -7.72 -14.83
N ALA A 253 30.10 -7.61 -13.52
CA ALA A 253 31.12 -7.22 -12.55
C ALA A 253 32.10 -8.37 -12.27
N ASP A 254 31.58 -9.59 -12.11
CA ASP A 254 32.40 -10.78 -11.82
C ASP A 254 33.26 -11.20 -13.01
N ALA A 255 32.75 -11.06 -14.24
CA ALA A 255 33.53 -11.33 -15.45
C ALA A 255 34.73 -10.36 -15.64
N ASN A 256 34.58 -9.11 -15.20
CA ASN A 256 35.67 -8.12 -15.25
C ASN A 256 36.67 -8.31 -14.11
N LEU A 257 36.24 -8.73 -12.92
CA LEU A 257 37.14 -9.05 -11.82
C LEU A 257 38.02 -10.27 -12.13
N GLN A 258 37.45 -11.28 -12.80
CA GLN A 258 38.18 -12.47 -13.24
C GLN A 258 39.20 -12.17 -14.36
N LYS A 259 38.88 -11.26 -15.28
CA LYS A 259 39.83 -10.80 -16.30
C LYS A 259 40.99 -10.00 -15.70
N LEU A 260 40.73 -9.18 -14.68
CA LEU A 260 41.78 -8.42 -13.99
C LEU A 260 42.73 -9.33 -13.19
N THR A 261 42.22 -10.41 -12.58
CA THR A 261 43.08 -11.37 -11.87
C THR A 261 43.94 -12.22 -12.81
N GLN A 262 43.51 -12.46 -14.05
CA GLN A 262 44.34 -13.15 -15.05
C GLN A 262 45.44 -12.28 -15.67
N LEU A 263 45.26 -10.96 -15.71
CA LEU A 263 46.27 -10.02 -16.24
C LEU A 263 47.39 -9.69 -15.25
N VAL A 264 47.16 -9.86 -13.95
CA VAL A 264 48.19 -9.61 -12.92
C VAL A 264 49.14 -10.82 -12.74
N ASN A 265 48.75 -12.01 -13.19
CA ASN A 265 49.52 -13.25 -13.08
C ASN A 265 50.31 -13.63 -14.34
N LYS A 266 50.58 -12.67 -15.23
CA LYS A 266 51.39 -12.85 -16.44
C LYS A 266 52.47 -11.78 -16.53
#